data_AF-A0A2K1YTQ3-F1
#
_entry.id   AF-A0A2K1YTQ3-F1
#
_cell.length_a   1.000
_cell.length_b   1.000
_cell.length_c   1.000
_cell.angle_alpha   90.00
_cell.angle_beta   90.00
_cell.angle_gamma   90.00
#
_symmetry.space_group_name_H-M   'P 1'
#
loop_
_entity.id
_entity.type
_entity.pdbx_description
1 polymer ?
#
loop_
_entity_poly.entity_id
_entity_poly.type
_entity_poly.pdbx_seq_one_letter_code
_entity_poly.pdbx_strand_id
1 'polypeptide(L)'
;MPPKFPSTLPYLILLPLIFFYTYSTSLLPHSTTITSPPPCNLSRVNWVPDPAIFTKPLYDEPCPFHRNAWICLRNQRENTGLIISWRWVPKDCDFPKIDPERFLELKCKRKGAWRGACFPKFNATVAYHRA
;
A
#
# COMPACT_ATOMS: atom_id res chain seq x y z
N MET A 1 -67.79 19.36 22.34
CA MET A 1 -66.45 19.67 22.87
C MET A 1 -65.42 19.06 21.92
N PRO A 2 -64.48 19.82 21.34
CA PRO A 2 -63.51 19.23 20.42
C PRO A 2 -62.49 18.41 21.23
N PRO A 3 -61.99 17.29 20.69
CA PRO A 3 -60.98 16.48 21.36
C PRO A 3 -59.68 17.29 21.45
N LYS A 4 -59.13 17.42 22.66
CA LYS A 4 -57.80 18.02 22.89
C LYS A 4 -56.76 17.03 22.37
N PHE A 5 -56.19 17.31 21.19
CA PHE A 5 -55.06 16.55 20.67
C PHE A 5 -53.91 16.58 21.69
N PRO A 6 -53.28 15.42 22.01
CA PRO A 6 -52.19 15.38 22.98
C PRO A 6 -51.01 16.22 22.47
N SER A 7 -50.63 17.23 23.26
CA SER A 7 -49.58 18.23 22.95
C SER A 7 -48.18 17.63 22.73
N THR A 8 -47.99 16.33 22.93
CA THR A 8 -46.72 15.61 22.81
C THR A 8 -46.47 15.00 21.44
N LEU A 9 -47.51 14.87 20.60
CA LEU A 9 -47.42 14.35 19.23
C LEU A 9 -46.40 15.08 18.33
N PRO A 10 -46.30 16.44 18.34
CA PRO A 10 -45.29 17.11 17.51
C PRO A 10 -43.86 16.80 17.95
N TYR A 11 -43.62 16.58 19.25
CA TYR A 11 -42.30 16.28 19.79
C TYR A 11 -41.80 14.88 19.42
N LEU A 12 -42.71 13.90 19.34
CA LEU A 12 -42.39 12.54 18.92
C LEU A 12 -41.95 12.43 17.45
N ILE A 13 -42.32 13.42 16.63
CA ILE A 13 -41.92 13.49 15.21
C ILE A 13 -40.66 14.34 15.02
N LEU A 14 -40.46 15.38 15.83
CA LEU A 14 -39.30 16.27 15.75
C LEU A 14 -37.99 15.60 16.18
N LEU A 15 -38.02 14.77 17.23
CA LEU A 15 -36.84 14.07 17.74
C LEU A 15 -36.15 13.17 16.69
N PRO A 16 -36.85 12.26 15.98
CA PRO A 16 -36.21 11.45 14.95
C PRO A 16 -35.74 12.29 13.78
N LEU A 17 -36.45 13.35 13.38
CA LEU A 17 -36.03 14.24 12.30
C LEU A 17 -34.70 14.95 12.61
N ILE A 18 -34.52 15.41 13.84
CA ILE A 18 -33.26 16.03 14.30
C ILE A 18 -32.15 14.97 14.33
N PHE A 19 -32.45 13.75 14.75
CA PHE A 19 -31.49 12.65 14.77
C PHE A 19 -31.05 12.24 13.35
N PHE A 20 -31.99 12.14 12.42
CA PHE A 20 -31.71 11.90 11.00
C PHE A 20 -30.90 13.04 10.38
N TYR A 21 -31.26 14.30 10.65
CA TYR A 21 -30.53 15.46 10.13
C TYR A 21 -29.08 15.50 10.64
N THR A 22 -28.87 15.31 11.95
CA THR A 22 -27.54 15.28 12.55
C THR A 22 -26.70 14.11 12.03
N TYR A 23 -27.29 12.92 11.88
CA TYR A 23 -26.64 11.77 11.28
C TYR A 23 -26.25 12.03 9.81
N SER A 24 -27.16 12.58 9.01
CA SER A 24 -26.88 12.98 7.62
C SER A 24 -25.78 14.03 7.53
N THR A 25 -25.72 15.01 8.43
CA THR A 25 -24.61 15.98 8.47
C THR A 25 -23.29 15.37 8.93
N SER A 26 -23.30 14.32 9.77
CA SER A 26 -22.10 13.60 10.19
C SER A 26 -21.52 12.69 9.08
N LEU A 27 -22.38 12.19 8.20
CA LEU A 27 -22.01 11.42 7.01
C LEU A 27 -21.61 12.31 5.83
N LEU A 28 -21.81 13.63 5.92
CA LEU A 28 -21.36 14.56 4.90
C LEU A 28 -19.83 14.51 4.89
N PRO A 29 -19.21 14.05 3.79
CA PRO A 29 -17.76 13.99 3.73
C PRO A 29 -17.25 15.42 3.90
N HIS A 30 -16.41 15.66 4.91
CA HIS A 30 -15.64 16.87 4.95
C HIS A 30 -14.88 16.92 3.63
N SER A 31 -15.19 17.92 2.78
CA SER A 31 -14.43 18.19 1.58
C SER A 31 -13.07 18.72 2.03
N THR A 32 -12.20 17.81 2.48
CA THR A 32 -10.78 18.04 2.41
C THR A 32 -10.51 18.29 0.95
N THR A 33 -10.12 19.50 0.60
CA THR A 33 -9.46 19.79 -0.67
C THR A 33 -8.41 18.70 -0.87
N ILE A 34 -8.70 17.72 -1.73
CA ILE A 34 -7.75 16.66 -2.08
C ILE A 34 -6.71 17.35 -2.96
N THR A 35 -5.79 18.07 -2.35
CA THR A 35 -4.49 18.29 -2.97
C THR A 35 -3.96 16.87 -3.17
N SER A 36 -3.90 16.43 -4.43
CA SER A 36 -3.28 15.16 -4.73
C SER A 36 -1.92 15.15 -4.05
N PRO A 37 -1.58 14.09 -3.29
CA PRO A 37 -0.27 14.02 -2.67
C PRO A 37 0.78 14.24 -3.77
N PRO A 38 1.84 15.02 -3.48
CA PRO A 38 2.86 15.32 -4.46
C PRO A 38 3.39 14.03 -5.09
N PRO A 39 3.73 14.04 -6.39
CA PRO A 39 4.20 12.85 -7.09
C PRO A 39 5.38 12.24 -6.34
N CYS A 40 5.30 10.95 -6.03
CA CYS A 40 6.34 10.28 -5.27
C CYS A 40 7.60 10.12 -6.11
N ASN A 41 8.69 10.78 -5.70
CA ASN A 41 9.98 10.64 -6.34
C ASN A 41 10.68 9.38 -5.84
N LEU A 42 10.51 8.28 -6.59
CA LEU A 42 11.19 7.00 -6.39
C LEU A 42 12.69 7.01 -6.70
N SER A 43 13.34 8.16 -6.76
CA SER A 43 14.81 8.27 -6.81
C SER A 43 15.40 8.94 -5.56
N ARG A 44 14.58 9.62 -4.75
CA ARG A 44 15.00 10.34 -3.53
C ARG A 44 14.68 9.53 -2.28
N VAL A 45 15.68 8.92 -1.67
CA VAL A 45 15.47 7.86 -0.68
C VAL A 45 16.35 7.91 0.54
N ASN A 46 15.98 7.13 1.54
CA ASN A 46 16.83 6.72 2.64
C ASN A 46 17.01 5.20 2.62
N TRP A 47 18.19 4.74 3.04
CA TRP A 47 18.42 3.36 3.38
C TRP A 47 18.14 3.19 4.87
N VAL A 48 17.27 2.24 5.21
CA VAL A 48 16.91 1.94 6.59
C VAL A 48 17.08 0.44 6.86
N PRO A 49 17.51 0.03 8.05
CA PRO A 49 17.52 -1.36 8.43
C PRO A 49 16.08 -1.88 8.59
N ASP A 50 15.82 -3.09 8.11
CA ASP A 50 14.58 -3.84 8.24
C ASP A 50 14.85 -5.12 9.02
N PRO A 51 14.61 -5.13 10.34
CA PRO A 51 14.92 -6.26 11.19
C PRO A 51 14.04 -7.49 10.89
N ALA A 52 12.89 -7.32 10.23
CA ALA A 52 12.06 -8.46 9.84
C ALA A 52 12.79 -9.39 8.85
N ILE A 53 13.72 -8.86 8.07
CA ILE A 53 14.52 -9.65 7.13
C ILE A 53 15.43 -10.66 7.85
N PHE A 54 15.85 -10.39 9.10
CA PHE A 54 16.61 -11.37 9.88
C PHE A 54 15.80 -12.63 10.20
N THR A 55 14.48 -12.49 10.35
CA THR A 55 13.56 -13.61 10.61
C THR A 55 13.03 -14.28 9.34
N LYS A 56 12.88 -13.51 8.26
CA LYS A 56 12.39 -13.99 6.97
C LYS A 56 13.13 -13.28 5.83
N PRO A 57 14.17 -13.90 5.24
CA PRO A 57 14.90 -13.29 4.13
C PRO A 57 13.99 -13.08 2.92
N LEU A 58 14.39 -12.18 2.01
CA LEU A 58 13.64 -11.91 0.78
C LEU A 58 13.60 -13.13 -0.15
N TYR A 59 14.61 -14.00 -0.06
CA TYR A 59 14.72 -15.23 -0.82
C TYR A 59 15.44 -16.27 0.02
N ASP A 60 15.08 -17.53 -0.19
CA ASP A 60 15.76 -18.68 0.41
C ASP A 60 16.87 -19.20 -0.53
N GLU A 61 17.74 -20.06 0.01
CA GLU A 61 18.83 -20.67 -0.74
C GLU A 61 18.41 -21.50 -1.96
N PRO A 62 17.40 -22.38 -1.90
CA PRO A 62 17.02 -23.24 -3.02
C PRO A 62 16.12 -22.49 -4.02
N CYS A 63 16.69 -21.55 -4.77
CA CYS A 63 16.01 -20.90 -5.90
C CYS A 63 16.60 -21.39 -7.24
N PRO A 64 15.90 -22.25 -8.00
CA PRO A 64 16.43 -22.87 -9.22
C PRO A 64 16.69 -21.87 -10.36
N PHE A 65 16.08 -20.69 -10.30
CA PHE A 65 16.24 -19.63 -11.29
C PHE A 65 17.39 -18.66 -10.95
N HIS A 66 17.93 -18.74 -9.73
CA HIS A 66 18.97 -17.82 -9.29
C HIS A 66 20.33 -18.31 -9.81
N ARG A 67 21.05 -17.43 -10.52
CA ARG A 67 22.37 -17.78 -11.05
C ARG A 67 23.33 -18.07 -9.91
N ASN A 68 24.22 -19.03 -10.13
CA ASN A 68 25.05 -19.55 -9.05
C ASN A 68 25.91 -18.49 -8.35
N ALA A 69 26.42 -17.52 -9.11
CA ALA A 69 27.23 -16.42 -8.61
C ALA A 69 26.44 -15.41 -7.73
N TRP A 70 25.11 -15.41 -7.77
CA TRP A 70 24.27 -14.38 -7.15
C TRP A 70 23.59 -14.84 -5.85
N ILE A 71 23.61 -16.14 -5.53
CA ILE A 71 23.02 -16.69 -4.31
C ILE A 71 23.91 -16.41 -3.09
N CYS A 72 23.79 -15.23 -2.48
CA CYS A 72 24.67 -14.80 -1.37
C CYS A 72 24.61 -15.73 -0.16
N LEU A 73 23.40 -16.22 0.20
CA LEU A 73 23.19 -17.16 1.31
C LEU A 73 23.96 -18.46 1.08
N ARG A 74 23.79 -19.10 -0.08
CA ARG A 74 24.50 -20.34 -0.44
C ARG A 74 26.01 -20.16 -0.49
N ASN A 75 26.45 -19.05 -1.08
CA ASN A 75 27.86 -18.77 -1.28
C ASN A 75 28.56 -18.27 -0.01
N GLN A 76 27.85 -18.25 1.14
CA GLN A 76 28.39 -17.87 2.45
C GLN A 76 29.10 -16.52 2.44
N ARG A 77 28.55 -15.55 1.70
CA ARG A 77 29.16 -14.22 1.61
C ARG A 77 29.19 -13.59 3.00
N GLU A 78 30.34 -13.05 3.38
CA GLU A 78 30.49 -12.34 4.64
C GLU A 78 29.48 -11.18 4.76
N ASN A 79 28.98 -10.95 5.97
CA ASN A 79 28.00 -9.90 6.26
C ASN A 79 26.68 -10.01 5.48
N THR A 80 26.33 -11.18 4.93
CA THR A 80 25.07 -11.33 4.15
C THR A 80 23.85 -10.87 4.93
N GLY A 81 23.71 -11.26 6.22
CA GLY A 81 22.60 -10.83 7.06
C GLY A 81 22.46 -9.31 7.17
N LEU A 82 23.59 -8.60 7.34
CA LEU A 82 23.60 -7.14 7.36
C LEU A 82 23.24 -6.56 5.98
N ILE A 83 23.83 -7.08 4.91
CA ILE A 83 23.60 -6.59 3.54
C ILE A 83 22.13 -6.72 3.14
N ILE A 84 21.48 -7.86 3.42
CA ILE A 84 20.08 -8.08 3.06
C ILE A 84 19.11 -7.33 3.97
N SER A 85 19.55 -6.91 5.17
CA SER A 85 18.71 -6.16 6.12
C SER A 85 18.43 -4.73 5.68
N TRP A 86 19.12 -4.20 4.67
CA TRP A 86 18.88 -2.84 4.20
C TRP A 86 17.69 -2.76 3.25
N ARG A 87 16.74 -1.89 3.57
CA ARG A 87 15.60 -1.55 2.73
C ARG A 87 15.70 -0.11 2.23
N TRP A 88 15.34 0.04 0.96
CA TRP A 88 15.22 1.32 0.29
C TRP A 88 13.84 1.92 0.51
N VAL A 89 13.75 3.16 0.99
CA VAL A 89 12.49 3.84 1.34
C VAL A 89 12.43 5.25 0.72
N PRO A 90 11.44 5.55 -0.13
CA PRO A 90 11.24 6.90 -0.65
C PRO A 90 11.02 7.93 0.45
N LYS A 91 11.58 9.12 0.30
CA LYS A 91 11.42 10.23 1.26
C LYS A 91 10.03 10.82 1.26
N ASP A 92 9.40 10.82 0.10
CA ASP A 92 8.20 11.61 -0.17
C ASP A 92 6.92 10.76 -0.17
N CYS A 93 7.02 9.43 0.00
CA CYS A 93 5.85 8.56 0.09
C CYS A 93 6.13 7.17 0.69
N ASP A 94 5.06 6.51 1.14
CA ASP A 94 5.06 5.09 1.47
C ASP A 94 4.91 4.23 0.21
N PHE A 95 6.01 3.62 -0.21
CA PHE A 95 5.98 2.59 -1.26
C PHE A 95 5.83 1.21 -0.61
N PRO A 96 4.71 0.51 -0.85
CA PRO A 96 4.43 -0.76 -0.18
C PRO A 96 5.42 -1.84 -0.62
N LYS A 97 5.67 -2.80 0.27
CA LYS A 97 6.40 -4.02 -0.10
C LYS A 97 5.66 -4.71 -1.25
N ILE A 98 6.42 -5.15 -2.24
CA ILE A 98 5.87 -5.92 -3.35
C ILE A 98 5.45 -7.29 -2.81
N ASP A 99 4.17 -7.60 -2.95
CA ASP A 99 3.64 -8.95 -2.83
C ASP A 99 3.98 -9.71 -4.13
N PRO A 100 4.82 -10.75 -4.09
CA PRO A 100 5.25 -11.47 -5.28
C PRO A 100 4.09 -12.15 -6.02
N GLU A 101 3.11 -12.69 -5.31
CA GLU A 101 1.96 -13.37 -5.91
C GLU A 101 1.10 -12.36 -6.63
N ARG A 102 0.75 -11.27 -5.93
CA ARG A 102 -0.01 -10.18 -6.54
C ARG A 102 0.72 -9.54 -7.71
N PHE A 103 2.04 -9.39 -7.61
CA PHE A 103 2.87 -8.86 -8.68
C PHE A 103 2.78 -9.67 -9.97
N LEU A 104 2.74 -11.00 -9.86
CA LEU A 104 2.62 -11.90 -11.02
C LEU A 104 1.23 -11.84 -11.68
N GLU A 105 0.19 -11.49 -10.92
CA GLU A 105 -1.17 -11.29 -11.45
C GLU A 105 -1.35 -9.95 -12.17
N LEU A 106 -0.52 -8.94 -11.84
CA LEU A 106 -0.63 -7.62 -12.43
C LEU A 106 -0.35 -7.67 -13.94
N LYS A 107 -1.37 -7.37 -14.73
CA LYS A 107 -1.27 -7.28 -16.19
C LYS A 107 -0.65 -5.94 -16.59
N CYS A 108 0.67 -5.90 -16.74
CA CYS A 108 1.34 -4.78 -17.37
C CYS A 108 2.25 -5.18 -18.54
N LYS A 109 2.39 -4.26 -19.51
CA LYS A 109 2.92 -4.53 -20.85
C LYS A 109 4.33 -5.12 -20.82
N ARG A 110 4.60 -6.07 -21.73
CA ARG A 110 5.96 -6.46 -22.12
C ARG A 110 6.62 -5.30 -22.87
N LYS A 111 7.90 -5.02 -22.58
CA LYS A 111 8.72 -4.10 -23.37
C LYS A 111 9.99 -4.85 -23.79
N GLY A 112 10.00 -5.38 -25.01
CA GLY A 112 11.05 -6.30 -25.48
C GLY A 112 11.07 -7.60 -24.66
N ALA A 113 12.26 -8.01 -24.19
CA ALA A 113 12.47 -9.22 -23.39
C ALA A 113 12.02 -9.09 -21.91
N TRP A 114 11.73 -7.87 -21.44
CA TRP A 114 11.41 -7.61 -20.03
C TRP A 114 9.93 -7.85 -19.73
N ARG A 115 9.65 -8.60 -18.66
CA ARG A 115 8.32 -8.76 -18.06
C ARG A 115 8.24 -7.96 -16.77
N GLY A 116 7.05 -7.57 -16.34
CA GLY A 116 6.91 -6.78 -15.12
C GLY A 116 5.50 -6.30 -14.84
N ALA A 117 5.38 -5.48 -13.80
CA ALA A 117 4.14 -4.80 -13.42
C ALA A 117 4.34 -3.29 -13.36
N CYS A 118 3.31 -2.54 -13.75
CA CYS A 118 3.28 -1.09 -13.55
C CYS A 118 2.50 -0.76 -12.28
N PHE A 119 2.94 0.30 -11.61
CA PHE A 119 2.31 0.86 -10.44
C PHE A 119 1.95 2.32 -10.75
N PRO A 120 0.79 2.59 -11.37
CA PRO A 120 0.44 3.92 -11.87
C PRO A 120 0.41 4.99 -10.78
N LYS A 121 -0.03 4.61 -9.57
CA LYS A 121 -0.03 5.49 -8.38
C LYS A 121 1.36 6.09 -8.10
N PHE A 122 2.42 5.36 -8.41
CA PHE A 122 3.81 5.75 -8.15
C PHE A 122 4.58 6.10 -9.43
N ASN A 123 3.90 6.13 -10.59
CA ASN A 123 4.54 6.29 -11.90
C ASN A 123 5.77 5.37 -12.09
N ALA A 124 5.63 4.11 -11.69
CA ALA A 124 6.74 3.16 -11.61
C ALA A 124 6.47 1.91 -12.44
N THR A 125 7.52 1.32 -13.00
CA THR A 125 7.48 -0.02 -13.60
C THR A 125 8.55 -0.87 -12.95
N VAL A 126 8.16 -2.00 -12.38
CA VAL A 126 9.10 -3.00 -11.87
C VAL A 126 9.16 -4.12 -12.89
N ALA A 127 10.36 -4.36 -13.42
CA ALA A 127 10.62 -5.38 -14.41
C ALA A 127 11.55 -6.46 -13.86
N TYR A 128 11.41 -7.67 -14.37
CA TYR A 128 12.30 -8.78 -14.10
C TYR A 128 12.77 -9.40 -15.41
N HIS A 129 14.01 -9.93 -15.38
CA HIS A 129 14.53 -10.75 -16.45
C HIS A 129 14.26 -12.22 -16.11
N ARG A 130 13.76 -13.00 -17.08
CA ARG A 130 13.79 -14.46 -16.95
C ARG A 130 15.18 -14.90 -17.37
N ALA A 131 15.99 -15.33 -16.41
CA ALA A 131 17.35 -15.82 -16.66
C ALA A 131 17.37 -16.99 -17.65
#